data_AF-A0AB36JTZ4-F1
#
_entry.id   AF-A0AB36JTZ4-F1
#
_cell.length_a   1.000
_cell.length_b   1.000
_cell.length_c   1.000
_cell.angle_alpha   90.00
_cell.angle_beta   90.00
_cell.angle_gamma   90.00
#
_symmetry.space_group_name_H-M   'P 1'
#
loop_
_entity.id
_entity.type
_entity.pdbx_description
1 polymer ?
#
loop_
_entity_poly.entity_id
_entity_poly.type
_entity_poly.pdbx_seq_one_letter_code
_entity_poly.pdbx_strand_id
1 'polypeptide(L)'
;MWKFSGTISYTCDTCGDTGEFPIDDFSIECFGGSERQMGAENLYEILYEFDCPECSSSISLHFEASEYPIEFLNFVLNKTAGAQTTGEPEMEHLREIYSAEDLFHLHESISELISALKQSQYLLDEVTTRQFEEIVAEVFRSKGFEVDLTKRTRDGGKDIIAVHTDGIGIKNKYFVECKRYAESNKISVDVVRTLYGVMNTMDGPNKAIIVTTSTFTDDARKFVKQEARSSWDLALVDRIQLLDWLDGYKES
;
A
#
# COMPACT_ATOMS: atom_id res chain seq x y z
N MET A 1 -3.62 -6.93 -7.08
CA MET A 1 -2.22 -6.90 -7.56
C MET A 1 -1.90 -8.24 -8.22
N TRP A 2 -1.21 -8.22 -9.35
CA TRP A 2 -0.82 -9.42 -10.09
C TRP A 2 0.67 -9.33 -10.46
N LYS A 3 1.30 -10.47 -10.75
CA LYS A 3 2.64 -10.53 -11.34
C LYS A 3 2.66 -11.53 -12.50
N PHE A 4 3.64 -11.41 -13.40
CA PHE A 4 3.93 -12.51 -14.31
C PHE A 4 4.61 -13.64 -13.51
N SER A 5 4.26 -14.87 -13.87
CA SER A 5 4.70 -16.09 -13.20
C SER A 5 4.86 -17.20 -14.24
N GLY A 6 5.31 -18.36 -13.78
CA GLY A 6 5.54 -19.53 -14.61
C GLY A 6 7.02 -19.84 -14.78
N THR A 7 7.30 -20.89 -15.54
CA THR A 7 8.64 -21.40 -15.80
C THR A 7 8.79 -21.59 -17.31
N ILE A 8 9.86 -21.04 -17.86
CA ILE A 8 10.21 -21.18 -19.27
C ILE A 8 11.34 -22.18 -19.38
N SER A 9 11.07 -23.32 -20.01
CA SER A 9 12.13 -24.25 -20.39
C SER A 9 12.64 -23.90 -21.78
N TYR A 10 13.95 -24.03 -21.99
CA TYR A 10 14.59 -23.80 -23.29
C TYR A 10 15.30 -25.06 -23.78
N THR A 11 15.47 -25.16 -25.09
CA THR A 11 16.36 -26.10 -25.78
C THR A 11 17.20 -25.31 -26.77
N CYS A 12 18.51 -25.24 -26.55
CA CYS A 12 19.43 -24.51 -27.40
C CYS A 12 19.42 -25.06 -28.83
N ASP A 13 19.24 -24.18 -29.82
CA ASP A 13 19.18 -24.59 -31.23
C ASP A 13 20.53 -25.13 -31.75
N THR A 14 21.64 -24.77 -31.09
CA THR A 14 23.00 -25.13 -31.55
C THR A 14 23.46 -26.49 -31.03
N CYS A 15 23.32 -26.75 -29.74
CA CYS A 15 23.85 -27.96 -29.10
C CYS A 15 22.78 -28.87 -28.48
N GLY A 16 21.53 -28.42 -28.42
CA GLY A 16 20.43 -29.16 -27.79
C GLY A 16 20.47 -29.16 -26.27
N ASP A 17 21.36 -28.38 -25.63
CA ASP A 17 21.35 -28.18 -24.18
C ASP A 17 20.01 -27.62 -23.72
N THR A 18 19.56 -28.07 -22.55
CA THR A 18 18.25 -27.73 -22.01
C THR A 18 18.37 -27.18 -20.61
N GLY A 19 17.53 -26.20 -20.29
CA GLY A 19 17.39 -25.68 -18.93
C GLY A 19 16.03 -25.04 -18.74
N GLU A 20 15.83 -24.49 -17.56
CA GLU A 20 14.60 -23.80 -17.20
C GLU A 20 14.91 -22.57 -16.35
N PHE A 21 14.14 -21.52 -16.57
CA PHE A 21 14.21 -20.29 -15.80
C PHE A 21 12.81 -19.92 -15.30
N PRO A 22 12.64 -19.60 -14.01
CA PRO A 22 11.41 -18.98 -13.53
C PRO A 22 11.27 -17.59 -14.15
N ILE A 23 10.03 -17.16 -14.41
CA ILE A 23 9.75 -15.80 -14.92
C ILE A 23 10.24 -14.71 -13.96
N ASP A 24 10.38 -15.02 -12.66
CA ASP A 24 10.93 -14.09 -11.66
C ASP A 24 12.39 -13.65 -11.97
N ASP A 25 13.12 -14.37 -12.83
CA ASP A 25 14.49 -14.01 -13.26
C ASP A 25 14.51 -13.07 -14.48
N PHE A 26 13.37 -12.84 -15.15
CA PHE A 26 13.27 -12.05 -16.38
C PHE A 26 13.15 -10.56 -16.08
N SER A 27 13.70 -9.70 -16.94
CA SER A 27 13.39 -8.27 -16.93
C SER A 27 12.02 -8.03 -17.55
N ILE A 28 11.15 -7.32 -16.85
CA ILE A 28 9.78 -7.04 -17.28
C ILE A 28 9.58 -5.53 -17.37
N GLU A 29 9.31 -5.01 -18.56
CA GLU A 29 9.09 -3.58 -18.81
C GLU A 29 7.78 -3.33 -19.54
N CYS A 30 6.99 -2.36 -19.07
CA CYS A 30 5.83 -1.87 -19.81
C CYS A 30 6.29 -0.83 -20.84
N PHE A 31 6.22 -1.18 -22.13
CA PHE A 31 6.76 -0.33 -23.21
C PHE A 31 5.68 0.45 -23.97
N GLY A 32 4.40 0.14 -23.75
CA GLY A 32 3.32 0.79 -24.49
C GLY A 32 1.93 0.40 -24.04
N GLY A 33 0.94 0.98 -24.70
CA GLY A 33 -0.47 0.77 -24.37
C GLY A 33 -1.40 1.73 -25.08
N SER A 34 -2.70 1.46 -25.00
CA SER A 34 -3.74 2.34 -25.56
C SER A 34 -5.07 2.21 -24.82
N GLU A 35 -5.91 3.25 -24.88
CA GLU A 35 -7.26 3.16 -24.36
C GLU A 35 -8.17 2.43 -25.36
N ARG A 36 -8.84 1.38 -24.90
CA ARG A 36 -9.76 0.56 -25.70
C ARG A 36 -11.14 0.50 -25.03
N GLN A 37 -12.09 -0.22 -25.64
CA GLN A 37 -13.49 -0.20 -25.19
C GLN A 37 -13.72 -0.70 -23.75
N MET A 38 -12.84 -1.57 -23.24
CA MET A 38 -12.92 -2.16 -21.90
C MET A 38 -11.88 -1.58 -20.93
N GLY A 39 -11.28 -0.42 -21.25
CA GLY A 39 -10.27 0.25 -20.44
C GLY A 39 -8.90 0.32 -21.11
N ALA A 40 -7.88 0.65 -20.32
CA ALA A 40 -6.50 0.69 -20.78
C ALA A 40 -5.97 -0.71 -21.12
N GLU A 41 -5.23 -0.79 -22.21
CA GLU A 41 -4.37 -1.92 -22.57
C GLU A 41 -2.92 -1.55 -22.26
N ASN A 42 -2.20 -2.44 -21.59
CA ASN A 42 -0.75 -2.32 -21.39
C ASN A 42 -0.03 -3.44 -22.16
N LEU A 43 1.13 -3.11 -22.72
CA LEU A 43 2.01 -4.02 -23.44
C LEU A 43 3.34 -4.15 -22.71
N TYR A 44 3.73 -5.39 -22.43
CA TYR A 44 4.90 -5.75 -21.65
C TYR A 44 5.91 -6.48 -22.52
N GLU A 45 7.18 -6.14 -22.33
CA GLU A 45 8.34 -6.88 -22.80
C GLU A 45 8.91 -7.68 -21.64
N ILE A 46 9.06 -9.00 -21.82
CA ILE A 46 9.55 -9.96 -20.82
C ILE A 46 10.78 -10.63 -21.43
N LEU A 47 11.96 -10.30 -20.92
CA LEU A 47 13.24 -10.62 -21.56
C LEU A 47 14.23 -11.27 -20.58
N TYR A 48 14.90 -12.32 -21.04
CA TYR A 48 16.06 -12.91 -20.37
C TYR A 48 17.11 -13.34 -21.40
N GLU A 49 18.31 -12.79 -21.27
CA GLU A 49 19.43 -13.05 -22.19
C GLU A 49 20.58 -13.73 -21.46
N PHE A 50 21.11 -14.79 -22.06
CA PHE A 50 22.23 -15.54 -21.50
C PHE A 50 23.01 -16.27 -22.61
N ASP A 51 24.22 -16.71 -22.29
CA ASP A 51 25.00 -17.59 -23.15
C ASP A 51 24.77 -19.05 -22.75
N CYS A 52 24.53 -19.92 -23.73
CA CYS A 52 24.36 -21.34 -23.51
C CYS A 52 25.57 -21.90 -22.73
N PRO A 53 25.34 -22.62 -21.60
CA PRO A 53 26.43 -23.09 -20.75
C PRO A 53 27.33 -24.12 -21.45
N GLU A 54 26.80 -24.85 -22.45
CA GLU A 54 27.54 -25.90 -23.15
C GLU A 54 28.30 -25.37 -24.39
N CYS A 55 27.67 -24.55 -25.23
CA CYS A 55 28.27 -24.12 -26.50
C CYS A 55 28.55 -22.61 -26.60
N SER A 56 28.22 -21.83 -25.58
CA SER A 56 28.40 -20.38 -25.53
C SER A 56 27.70 -19.61 -26.66
N SER A 57 26.68 -20.21 -27.30
CA SER A 57 25.80 -19.49 -28.21
C SER A 57 24.89 -18.55 -27.41
N SER A 58 24.71 -17.32 -27.90
CA SER A 58 23.80 -16.35 -27.29
C SER A 58 22.34 -16.78 -27.47
N ILE A 59 21.57 -16.76 -26.39
CA ILE A 59 20.14 -17.09 -26.33
C ILE A 59 19.38 -15.90 -25.75
N SER A 60 18.25 -15.55 -26.37
CA SER A 60 17.35 -14.49 -25.93
C SER A 60 15.94 -15.07 -25.78
N LEU A 61 15.52 -15.31 -24.54
CA LEU A 61 14.16 -15.72 -24.20
C LEU A 61 13.31 -14.45 -24.10
N HIS A 62 12.51 -14.18 -25.12
CA HIS A 62 11.77 -12.93 -25.26
C HIS A 62 10.30 -13.21 -25.50
N PHE A 63 9.44 -12.62 -24.66
CA PHE A 63 8.00 -12.64 -24.79
C PHE A 63 7.42 -11.23 -24.77
N GLU A 64 6.40 -10.99 -25.60
CA GLU A 64 5.56 -9.79 -25.54
C GLU A 64 4.19 -10.19 -24.99
N ALA A 65 3.71 -9.53 -23.93
CA ALA A 65 2.43 -9.83 -23.31
C ALA A 65 1.50 -8.61 -23.32
N SER A 66 0.19 -8.84 -23.46
CA SER A 66 -0.84 -7.80 -23.39
C SER A 66 -1.75 -8.00 -22.19
N GLU A 67 -1.89 -6.96 -21.38
CA GLU A 67 -2.91 -6.85 -20.34
C GLU A 67 -4.08 -6.05 -20.89
N TYR A 68 -5.20 -6.71 -21.16
CA TYR A 68 -6.43 -6.05 -21.59
C TYR A 68 -7.69 -6.92 -21.41
N PRO A 69 -8.70 -6.44 -20.65
CA PRO A 69 -8.71 -5.21 -19.85
C PRO A 69 -7.70 -5.26 -18.70
N ILE A 70 -7.53 -4.16 -17.97
CA ILE A 70 -6.64 -4.10 -16.79
C ILE A 70 -6.87 -5.34 -15.90
N GLU A 71 -5.77 -5.93 -15.45
CA GLU A 71 -5.61 -7.19 -14.73
C GLU A 71 -5.88 -8.48 -15.51
N PHE A 72 -6.18 -8.45 -16.81
CA PHE A 72 -6.41 -9.69 -17.59
C PHE A 72 -5.34 -9.90 -18.64
N LEU A 73 -4.67 -11.06 -18.59
CA LEU A 73 -3.77 -11.48 -19.67
C LEU A 73 -4.58 -11.79 -20.93
N ASN A 74 -4.42 -10.95 -21.95
CA ASN A 74 -5.12 -11.05 -23.21
C ASN A 74 -4.39 -11.95 -24.21
N PHE A 75 -3.08 -11.74 -24.37
CA PHE A 75 -2.23 -12.58 -25.21
C PHE A 75 -0.77 -12.56 -24.77
N VAL A 76 -0.03 -13.58 -25.24
CA VAL A 76 1.43 -13.68 -25.16
C VAL A 76 1.96 -14.04 -26.54
N LEU A 77 3.01 -13.37 -26.99
CA LEU A 77 3.73 -13.65 -28.21
C LEU A 77 5.17 -14.06 -27.88
N ASN A 78 5.58 -15.23 -28.36
CA ASN A 78 6.94 -15.70 -28.21
C ASN A 78 7.83 -15.16 -29.33
N LYS A 79 8.89 -14.43 -28.94
CA LYS A 79 9.90 -13.80 -29.81
C LYS A 79 11.31 -14.37 -29.56
N THR A 80 11.39 -15.52 -28.91
CA THR A 80 12.66 -16.16 -28.53
C THR A 80 13.58 -16.38 -29.73
N ALA A 81 14.87 -16.17 -29.54
CA ALA A 81 15.92 -16.44 -30.52
C ALA A 81 17.07 -17.27 -29.90
N GLY A 82 17.61 -18.20 -30.69
CA GLY A 82 18.74 -19.07 -30.28
C GLY A 82 18.33 -20.32 -29.49
N ALA A 83 17.04 -20.47 -29.17
CA ALA A 83 16.48 -21.63 -28.52
C ALA A 83 15.01 -21.84 -28.90
N GLN A 84 14.55 -23.09 -28.80
CA GLN A 84 13.13 -23.42 -28.72
C GLN A 84 12.68 -23.36 -27.26
N THR A 85 11.47 -22.88 -27.01
CA THR A 85 10.92 -22.76 -25.66
C THR A 85 9.63 -23.53 -25.48
N THR A 86 9.42 -24.03 -24.26
CA THR A 86 8.15 -24.57 -23.79
C THR A 86 7.74 -23.88 -22.50
N GLY A 87 6.44 -23.61 -22.36
CA GLY A 87 5.91 -22.72 -21.34
C GLY A 87 5.71 -21.30 -21.89
N GLU A 88 4.90 -20.51 -21.19
CA GLU A 88 4.62 -19.12 -21.50
C GLU A 88 4.42 -18.33 -20.20
N PRO A 89 4.73 -17.03 -20.18
CA PRO A 89 4.39 -16.18 -19.04
C PRO A 89 2.89 -16.21 -18.74
N GLU A 90 2.55 -16.49 -17.48
CA GLU A 90 1.17 -16.46 -17.00
C GLU A 90 0.98 -15.28 -16.05
N MET A 91 -0.23 -14.71 -16.00
CA MET A 91 -0.58 -13.76 -14.95
C MET A 91 -1.05 -14.51 -13.71
N GLU A 92 -0.23 -14.47 -12.67
CA GLU A 92 -0.66 -14.85 -11.32
C GLU A 92 -1.25 -13.61 -10.66
N HIS A 93 -2.58 -13.59 -10.58
CA HIS A 93 -3.22 -12.70 -9.64
C HIS A 93 -2.87 -13.17 -8.24
N LEU A 94 -2.43 -12.24 -7.38
CA LEU A 94 -2.43 -12.47 -5.94
C LEU A 94 -3.91 -12.49 -5.50
N ARG A 95 -4.62 -13.59 -5.78
CA ARG A 95 -6.01 -13.83 -5.37
C ARG A 95 -6.01 -14.55 -4.01
N GLU A 96 -6.45 -13.83 -2.99
CA GLU A 96 -7.62 -14.18 -2.17
C GLU A 96 -7.92 -15.68 -1.97
N ILE A 97 -7.01 -16.45 -1.34
CA ILE A 97 -7.42 -17.60 -0.48
C ILE A 97 -7.58 -17.13 0.97
N TYR A 98 -7.14 -15.91 1.21
CA TYR A 98 -7.24 -15.21 2.46
C TYR A 98 -8.10 -13.98 2.18
N SER A 99 -9.24 -13.86 2.86
CA SER A 99 -9.88 -12.56 2.99
C SER A 99 -8.85 -11.55 3.51
N ALA A 100 -9.08 -10.25 3.30
CA ALA A 100 -8.31 -9.21 4.00
C ALA A 100 -8.09 -9.58 5.49
N GLU A 101 -9.13 -10.07 6.16
CA GLU A 101 -9.06 -10.60 7.53
C GLU A 101 -8.00 -11.70 7.70
N ASP A 102 -7.93 -12.66 6.77
CA ASP A 102 -6.96 -13.75 6.83
C ASP A 102 -5.52 -13.31 6.48
N LEU A 103 -5.32 -12.35 5.56
CA LEU A 103 -4.00 -11.73 5.31
C LEU A 103 -3.51 -11.00 6.55
N PHE A 104 -4.42 -10.39 7.32
CA PHE A 104 -4.07 -9.78 8.60
C PHE A 104 -3.93 -10.79 9.75
N HIS A 105 -4.50 -11.99 9.63
CA HIS A 105 -4.27 -13.09 10.58
C HIS A 105 -2.92 -13.78 10.36
N LEU A 106 -2.30 -13.64 9.19
CA LEU A 106 -0.93 -14.09 8.90
C LEU A 106 0.14 -13.20 9.52
N HIS A 107 -0.16 -11.92 9.74
CA HIS A 107 0.72 -11.02 10.47
C HIS A 107 0.53 -11.24 11.98
N GLU A 108 1.53 -11.80 12.64
CA GLU A 108 1.50 -12.07 14.08
C GLU A 108 1.50 -10.76 14.89
N SER A 109 1.89 -9.64 14.28
CA SER A 109 1.98 -8.32 14.92
C SER A 109 1.60 -7.14 14.01
N ILE A 110 1.28 -5.99 14.63
CA ILE A 110 1.03 -4.73 13.92
C ILE A 110 2.28 -4.22 13.18
N SER A 111 3.49 -4.50 13.70
CA SER A 111 4.75 -4.16 13.01
C SER A 111 4.89 -4.86 11.65
N GLU A 112 4.53 -6.14 11.59
CA GLU A 112 4.57 -6.92 10.35
C GLU A 112 3.54 -6.40 9.35
N LEU A 113 2.34 -6.08 9.83
CA LEU A 113 1.30 -5.44 9.03
C LEU A 113 1.78 -4.09 8.45
N ILE A 114 2.40 -3.23 9.25
CA ILE A 114 3.00 -1.98 8.75
C ILE A 114 4.07 -2.27 7.69
N SER A 115 4.90 -3.28 7.90
CA SER A 115 5.93 -3.68 6.91
C SER A 115 5.32 -4.13 5.59
N ALA A 116 4.21 -4.88 5.62
CA ALA A 116 3.48 -5.27 4.42
C ALA A 116 2.84 -4.07 3.71
N LEU A 117 2.23 -3.13 4.47
CA LEU A 117 1.65 -1.91 3.92
C LEU A 117 2.68 -1.03 3.21
N LYS A 118 3.94 -1.01 3.67
CA LYS A 118 5.05 -0.30 3.00
C LYS A 118 5.37 -0.91 1.63
N GLN A 119 5.28 -2.23 1.50
CA GLN A 119 5.53 -2.91 0.22
C GLN A 119 4.31 -2.84 -0.71
N SER A 120 3.11 -2.74 -0.15
CA SER A 120 1.85 -2.85 -0.88
C SER A 120 0.79 -1.92 -0.29
N GLN A 121 0.81 -0.66 -0.73
CA GLN A 121 -0.04 0.41 -0.17
C GLN A 121 -1.54 0.18 -0.39
N TYR A 122 -1.94 -0.62 -1.38
CA TYR A 122 -3.35 -0.94 -1.65
C TYR A 122 -3.98 -1.77 -0.52
N LEU A 123 -3.19 -2.51 0.26
CA LEU A 123 -3.67 -3.28 1.42
C LEU A 123 -4.26 -2.38 2.51
N LEU A 124 -3.98 -1.07 2.49
CA LEU A 124 -4.60 -0.11 3.39
C LEU A 124 -6.13 -0.02 3.19
N ASP A 125 -6.64 -0.37 2.02
CA ASP A 125 -8.09 -0.40 1.75
C ASP A 125 -8.77 -1.64 2.32
N GLU A 126 -7.97 -2.63 2.74
CA GLU A 126 -8.42 -3.90 3.26
C GLU A 126 -8.44 -3.93 4.79
N VAL A 127 -7.61 -3.12 5.47
CA VAL A 127 -7.55 -3.11 6.94
C VAL A 127 -8.91 -2.82 7.57
N THR A 128 -9.21 -3.51 8.67
CA THR A 128 -10.40 -3.20 9.48
C THR A 128 -10.24 -1.84 10.17
N THR A 129 -11.34 -1.22 10.60
CA THR A 129 -11.29 0.03 11.38
C THR A 129 -10.40 -0.09 12.61
N ARG A 130 -10.45 -1.23 13.31
CA ARG A 130 -9.62 -1.43 14.51
C ARG A 130 -8.14 -1.59 14.17
N GLN A 131 -7.80 -2.35 13.14
CA GLN A 131 -6.41 -2.45 12.70
C GLN A 131 -5.86 -1.09 12.27
N PHE A 132 -6.68 -0.26 11.62
CA PHE A 132 -6.30 1.10 11.29
C PHE A 132 -5.97 1.95 12.52
N GLU A 133 -6.79 1.89 13.57
CA GLU A 133 -6.48 2.53 14.86
C GLU A 133 -5.15 1.99 15.44
N GLU A 134 -4.94 0.68 15.39
CA GLU A 134 -3.74 0.03 15.93
C GLU A 134 -2.47 0.40 15.14
N ILE A 135 -2.54 0.47 13.82
CA ILE A 135 -1.46 0.94 12.93
C ILE A 135 -1.08 2.38 13.28
N VAL A 136 -2.07 3.28 13.37
CA VAL A 136 -1.80 4.68 13.71
C VAL A 136 -1.22 4.77 15.12
N ALA A 137 -1.74 4.02 16.09
CA ALA A 137 -1.20 3.97 17.44
C ALA A 137 0.26 3.54 17.46
N GLU A 138 0.61 2.51 16.68
CA GLU A 138 1.97 1.98 16.59
C GLU A 138 2.94 2.97 15.93
N VAL A 139 2.49 3.70 14.90
CA VAL A 139 3.25 4.81 14.33
C VAL A 139 3.57 5.85 15.43
N PHE A 140 2.61 6.23 16.27
CA PHE A 140 2.87 7.15 17.38
C PHE A 140 3.87 6.56 18.41
N ARG A 141 3.74 5.28 18.77
CA ARG A 141 4.70 4.61 19.68
C ARG A 141 6.12 4.65 19.13
N SER A 142 6.30 4.34 17.84
CA SER A 142 7.61 4.39 17.17
C SER A 142 8.26 5.79 17.19
N LYS A 143 7.46 6.84 17.42
CA LYS A 143 7.92 8.23 17.57
C LYS A 143 8.08 8.66 19.02
N GLY A 144 8.08 7.73 19.98
CA GLY A 144 8.34 7.99 21.40
C GLY A 144 7.13 8.49 22.19
N PHE A 145 5.91 8.28 21.70
CA PHE A 145 4.70 8.60 22.44
C PHE A 145 4.29 7.46 23.38
N GLU A 146 3.80 7.80 24.55
CA GLU A 146 2.99 6.91 25.38
C GLU A 146 1.58 6.87 24.77
N VAL A 147 1.07 5.69 24.38
CA VAL A 147 -0.15 5.56 23.58
C VAL A 147 -1.16 4.60 24.20
N ASP A 148 -2.36 5.13 24.44
CA ASP A 148 -3.55 4.39 24.87
C ASP A 148 -4.59 4.35 23.74
N LEU A 149 -4.98 3.13 23.34
CA LEU A 149 -6.13 2.92 22.45
C LEU A 149 -7.41 2.94 23.27
N THR A 150 -8.39 3.75 22.86
CA THR A 150 -9.69 3.78 23.53
C THR A 150 -10.48 2.50 23.21
N LYS A 151 -11.51 2.23 24.03
CA LYS A 151 -12.37 1.06 23.84
C LYS A 151 -13.27 1.30 22.62
N ARG A 152 -13.64 0.22 21.92
CA ARG A 152 -14.54 0.25 20.74
C ARG A 152 -15.92 0.88 21.01
N THR A 153 -16.32 1.05 22.26
CA THR A 153 -17.55 1.76 22.61
C THR A 153 -17.35 3.24 22.34
N ARG A 154 -18.20 3.83 21.48
CA ARG A 154 -18.21 5.24 21.01
C ARG A 154 -17.92 6.26 22.12
N ASP A 155 -16.65 6.43 22.48
CA ASP A 155 -16.20 7.34 23.53
C ASP A 155 -15.88 8.69 22.89
N GLY A 156 -16.94 9.39 22.47
CA GLY A 156 -16.88 10.83 22.25
C GLY A 156 -15.92 11.33 21.16
N GLY A 157 -15.62 10.53 20.13
CA GLY A 157 -14.88 10.98 18.95
C GLY A 157 -13.36 11.12 19.16
N LYS A 158 -12.75 10.15 19.85
CA LYS A 158 -11.30 9.89 19.80
C LYS A 158 -11.02 8.39 19.94
N ASP A 159 -10.14 7.88 19.10
CA ASP A 159 -9.75 6.46 19.08
C ASP A 159 -8.42 6.21 19.80
N ILE A 160 -7.55 7.23 19.83
CA ILE A 160 -6.23 7.15 20.45
C ILE A 160 -5.99 8.37 21.33
N ILE A 161 -5.42 8.12 22.52
CA ILE A 161 -4.83 9.13 23.39
C ILE A 161 -3.33 8.91 23.38
N ALA A 162 -2.59 9.92 22.93
CA ALA A 162 -1.13 9.86 22.86
C ALA A 162 -0.52 10.99 23.71
N VAL A 163 0.52 10.68 24.48
CA VAL A 163 1.24 11.65 25.31
C VAL A 163 2.70 11.62 24.92
N HIS A 164 3.23 12.79 24.56
CA HIS A 164 4.65 12.97 24.30
C HIS A 164 5.26 13.87 25.37
N THR A 165 6.36 13.41 25.96
CA THR A 165 7.18 14.22 26.86
C THR A 165 8.38 14.71 26.07
N ASP A 166 8.53 16.02 25.89
CA ASP A 166 9.67 16.57 25.16
C ASP A 166 10.98 16.46 25.97
N GLY A 167 12.10 16.82 25.34
CA GLY A 167 13.43 16.71 25.94
C GLY A 167 13.67 17.58 27.18
N ILE A 168 12.77 18.52 27.50
CA ILE A 168 12.82 19.34 28.71
C ILE A 168 11.75 18.96 29.73
N GLY A 169 11.00 17.88 29.48
CA GLY A 169 10.04 17.30 30.43
C GLY A 169 8.61 17.84 30.31
N ILE A 170 8.27 18.60 29.27
CA ILE A 170 6.91 19.12 29.06
C ILE A 170 6.07 18.05 28.38
N LYS A 171 4.92 17.73 29.00
CA LYS A 171 3.95 16.77 28.47
C LYS A 171 2.95 17.45 27.54
N ASN A 172 2.75 16.88 26.37
CA ASN A 172 1.72 17.27 25.42
C ASN A 172 0.79 16.07 25.18
N LYS A 173 -0.51 16.30 25.38
CA LYS A 173 -1.58 15.31 25.16
C LYS A 173 -2.18 15.50 23.77
N TYR A 174 -2.39 14.40 23.08
CA TYR A 174 -2.94 14.36 21.73
C TYR A 174 -4.17 13.46 21.73
N PHE A 175 -5.24 13.90 21.07
CA PHE A 175 -6.34 13.02 20.68
C PHE A 175 -6.27 12.77 19.19
N VAL A 176 -6.38 11.51 18.80
CA VAL A 176 -6.41 11.09 17.41
C VAL A 176 -7.72 10.37 17.13
N GLU A 177 -8.42 10.83 16.10
CA GLU A 177 -9.61 10.18 15.53
C GLU A 177 -9.22 9.53 14.21
N CYS A 178 -9.47 8.23 14.10
CA CYS A 178 -9.16 7.40 12.94
C CYS A 178 -10.42 7.17 12.11
N LYS A 179 -10.43 7.61 10.85
CA LYS A 179 -11.53 7.37 9.90
C LYS A 179 -11.07 6.51 8.72
N ARG A 180 -11.34 5.20 8.81
CA ARG A 180 -11.14 4.25 7.71
C ARG A 180 -12.31 4.34 6.72
N TYR A 181 -12.20 5.22 5.73
CA TYR A 181 -13.19 5.39 4.65
C TYR A 181 -12.59 4.95 3.31
N ALA A 182 -13.46 4.57 2.36
CA ALA A 182 -13.04 4.39 0.98
C ALA A 182 -12.46 5.69 0.41
N GLU A 183 -11.50 5.60 -0.51
CA GLU A 183 -10.83 6.77 -1.10
C GLU A 183 -11.80 7.75 -1.78
N SER A 184 -12.87 7.23 -2.38
CA SER A 184 -13.94 8.04 -3.00
C SER A 184 -14.84 8.76 -1.98
N ASN A 185 -14.81 8.37 -0.70
CA ASN A 185 -15.65 8.93 0.35
C ASN A 185 -14.84 9.87 1.26
N LYS A 186 -14.90 11.17 0.95
CA LYS A 186 -14.14 12.20 1.67
C LYS A 186 -14.71 12.50 3.06
N ILE A 187 -13.83 12.87 3.98
CA ILE A 187 -14.20 13.32 5.33
C ILE A 187 -14.86 14.69 5.25
N SER A 188 -16.10 14.78 5.75
CA SER A 188 -16.88 16.02 5.80
C SER A 188 -16.44 16.94 6.96
N VAL A 189 -16.81 18.21 6.86
CA VAL A 189 -16.53 19.22 7.89
C VAL A 189 -17.17 18.90 9.25
N ASP A 190 -18.25 18.12 9.28
CA ASP A 190 -18.95 17.78 10.53
C ASP A 190 -18.11 16.88 11.44
N VAL A 191 -17.32 15.97 10.86
CA VAL A 191 -16.36 15.15 11.62
C VAL A 191 -15.30 16.05 12.27
N VAL A 192 -14.79 17.02 11.51
CA VAL A 192 -13.80 17.99 11.98
C VAL A 192 -14.35 18.86 13.11
N ARG A 193 -15.57 19.37 12.96
CA ARG A 193 -16.26 20.17 13.98
C ARG A 193 -16.52 19.37 15.26
N THR A 194 -16.87 18.09 15.13
CA THR A 194 -17.12 17.21 16.27
C THR A 194 -15.85 17.05 17.10
N LEU A 195 -14.73 16.66 16.47
CA LEU A 195 -13.45 16.52 17.19
C LEU A 195 -12.97 17.87 17.76
N TYR A 196 -13.15 18.97 17.04
CA TYR A 196 -12.85 20.30 17.54
C TYR A 196 -13.67 20.67 18.79
N GLY A 197 -14.92 20.25 18.86
CA GLY A 197 -15.75 20.39 20.07
C GLY A 197 -15.18 19.61 21.25
N VAL A 198 -14.75 18.37 21.03
CA VAL A 198 -14.13 17.50 22.05
C VAL A 198 -12.82 18.11 22.58
N MET A 199 -12.04 18.72 21.68
CA MET A 199 -10.79 19.38 22.03
C MET A 199 -10.98 20.54 23.03
N ASN A 200 -12.12 21.25 22.95
CA ASN A 200 -12.43 22.39 23.80
C ASN A 200 -13.11 22.01 25.14
N THR A 201 -13.00 20.75 25.57
CA THR A 201 -13.51 20.28 26.87
C THR A 201 -12.46 20.38 27.98
N MET A 202 -12.88 20.26 29.25
CA MET A 202 -11.99 20.42 30.41
C MET A 202 -10.84 19.39 30.49
N ASP A 203 -11.00 18.22 29.87
CA ASP A 203 -9.95 17.19 29.72
C ASP A 203 -9.48 17.05 28.25
N GLY A 204 -9.63 18.12 27.48
CA GLY A 204 -9.21 18.20 26.09
C GLY A 204 -7.70 18.00 25.93
N PRO A 205 -7.24 17.64 24.72
CA PRO A 205 -5.83 17.51 24.40
C PRO A 205 -5.22 18.89 24.12
N ASN A 206 -3.90 18.96 24.06
CA ASN A 206 -3.18 20.10 23.50
C ASN A 206 -3.33 20.15 21.98
N LYS A 207 -3.45 18.98 21.33
CA LYS A 207 -3.64 18.86 19.88
C LYS A 207 -4.61 17.74 19.54
N ALA A 208 -5.48 18.00 18.59
CA ALA A 208 -6.37 17.01 18.00
C ALA A 208 -5.94 16.69 16.56
N ILE A 209 -6.08 15.43 16.15
CA ILE A 209 -5.66 14.96 14.84
C ILE A 209 -6.75 14.06 14.27
N ILE A 210 -7.11 14.27 13.01
CA ILE A 210 -7.92 13.31 12.25
C ILE A 210 -7.01 12.62 11.25
N VAL A 211 -6.94 11.30 11.32
CA VAL A 211 -6.19 10.47 10.37
C VAL A 211 -7.19 9.64 9.56
N THR A 212 -7.02 9.60 8.25
CA THR A 212 -7.93 8.85 7.37
C THR A 212 -7.20 8.14 6.23
N THR A 213 -7.75 7.00 5.81
CA THR A 213 -7.35 6.27 4.59
C THR A 213 -7.87 6.93 3.30
N SER A 214 -8.66 8.01 3.43
CA SER A 214 -9.26 8.79 2.35
C SER A 214 -8.68 10.23 2.32
N THR A 215 -9.45 11.19 1.83
CA THR A 215 -9.10 12.62 1.79
C THR A 215 -10.19 13.48 2.45
N PHE A 216 -9.89 14.77 2.66
CA PHE A 216 -10.82 15.73 3.26
C PHE A 216 -11.52 16.57 2.21
N THR A 217 -12.76 16.98 2.47
CA THR A 217 -13.44 17.99 1.66
C THR A 217 -12.77 19.36 1.80
N ASP A 218 -13.00 20.24 0.81
CA ASP A 218 -12.46 21.61 0.86
C ASP A 218 -12.98 22.38 2.08
N ASP A 219 -14.24 22.17 2.46
CA ASP A 219 -14.83 22.81 3.63
C ASP A 219 -14.21 22.32 4.94
N ALA A 220 -13.87 21.02 5.04
CA ALA A 220 -13.10 20.49 6.16
C ALA A 220 -11.72 21.16 6.27
N ARG A 221 -11.01 21.31 5.15
CA ARG A 221 -9.71 21.99 5.12
C ARG A 221 -9.81 23.49 5.42
N LYS A 222 -10.86 24.17 4.93
CA LYS A 222 -11.12 25.60 5.22
C LYS A 222 -11.40 25.83 6.70
N PHE A 223 -12.20 24.97 7.33
CA PHE A 223 -12.51 25.07 8.75
C PHE A 223 -11.24 25.13 9.62
N VAL A 224 -10.28 24.23 9.39
CA VAL A 224 -9.00 24.22 10.14
C VAL A 224 -8.18 25.49 9.90
N LYS A 225 -8.20 26.04 8.68
CA LYS A 225 -7.44 27.24 8.32
C LYS A 225 -8.06 28.55 8.81
N GLN A 226 -9.39 28.61 8.92
CA GLN A 226 -10.12 29.87 9.07
C GLN A 226 -10.94 29.96 10.36
N GLU A 227 -11.37 28.84 10.92
CA GLU A 227 -12.30 28.79 12.06
C GLU A 227 -11.68 28.20 13.34
N ALA A 228 -10.67 27.33 13.22
CA ALA A 228 -9.94 26.84 14.39
C ALA A 228 -9.21 28.01 15.08
N ARG A 229 -9.24 28.02 16.42
CA ARG A 229 -8.57 29.05 17.24
C ARG A 229 -7.11 29.23 16.89
N SER A 230 -6.45 28.14 16.53
CA SER A 230 -5.06 28.12 16.11
C SER A 230 -4.85 26.97 15.12
N SER A 231 -4.02 27.21 14.09
CA SER A 231 -3.64 26.19 13.11
C SER A 231 -2.78 25.07 13.71
N TRP A 232 -2.35 25.22 14.96
CA TRP A 232 -1.56 24.22 15.68
C TRP A 232 -2.44 23.22 16.45
N ASP A 233 -3.68 23.59 16.74
CA ASP A 233 -4.56 22.86 17.65
C ASP A 233 -5.17 21.63 16.96
N LEU A 234 -5.42 21.70 15.66
CA LEU A 234 -6.10 20.67 14.89
C LEU A 234 -5.34 20.34 13.59
N ALA A 235 -5.00 19.07 13.40
CA ALA A 235 -4.34 18.58 12.19
C ALA A 235 -5.22 17.58 11.42
N LEU A 236 -5.16 17.67 10.09
CA LEU A 236 -5.78 16.73 9.17
C LEU A 236 -4.66 15.94 8.49
N VAL A 237 -4.74 14.62 8.54
CA VAL A 237 -3.76 13.69 7.97
C VAL A 237 -4.52 12.79 7.01
N ASP A 238 -4.37 13.05 5.71
CA ASP A 238 -5.00 12.25 4.67
C ASP A 238 -4.12 11.05 4.27
N ARG A 239 -4.63 10.25 3.33
CA ARG A 239 -3.96 9.04 2.85
C ARG A 239 -2.50 9.28 2.47
N ILE A 240 -2.19 10.37 1.77
CA ILE A 240 -0.84 10.66 1.29
C ILE A 240 0.10 10.86 2.49
N GLN A 241 -0.31 11.71 3.42
CA GLN A 241 0.48 11.99 4.62
C GLN A 241 0.63 10.77 5.54
N LEU A 242 -0.41 9.92 5.60
CA LEU A 242 -0.36 8.65 6.33
C LEU A 242 0.64 7.68 5.70
N LEU A 243 0.68 7.55 4.37
CA LEU A 243 1.65 6.71 3.67
C LEU A 243 3.09 7.18 3.95
N ASP A 244 3.33 8.50 3.97
CA ASP A 244 4.63 9.06 4.37
C ASP A 244 5.02 8.66 5.81
N TRP A 245 4.04 8.58 6.72
CA TRP A 245 4.29 8.12 8.09
C TRP A 245 4.67 6.64 8.15
N LEU A 246 4.00 5.80 7.35
CA LEU A 246 4.30 4.36 7.25
C LEU A 246 5.67 4.13 6.63
N ASP A 247 6.04 4.86 5.59
CA ASP A 247 7.38 4.77 4.98
C ASP A 247 8.48 5.12 5.99
N GLY A 248 8.24 6.17 6.78
CA GLY A 248 9.12 6.61 7.87
C GLY A 248 9.05 5.78 9.15
N TYR A 249 8.23 4.72 9.20
CA TYR A 249 8.15 3.80 10.33
C TYR A 249 9.42 2.94 10.42
N LYS A 250 9.94 2.83 11.64
CA LYS A 250 11.01 1.91 12.04
C LYS A 250 10.53 1.22 13.31
N GLU A 251 10.63 -0.09 13.33
CA GLU A 251 10.29 -0.87 14.51
C GLU A 251 11.19 -0.43 15.69
N SER A 252 10.56 -0.22 16.84
CA SER A 252 11.19 0.33 18.05
C SER A 252 11.87 -0.74 18.90
#